data_AF-A0A1V4RE00-F1
#
_entry.id   AF-A0A1V4RE00-F1
#
_cell.length_a   1.000
_cell.length_b   1.000
_cell.length_c   1.000
_cell.angle_alpha   90.00
_cell.angle_beta   90.00
_cell.angle_gamma   90.00
#
_symmetry.space_group_name_H-M   'P 1'
#
loop_
_entity.id
_entity.type
_entity.pdbx_description
1 polymer ?
#
loop_
_entity_poly.entity_id
_entity_poly.type
_entity_poly.pdbx_seq_one_letter_code
_entity_poly.pdbx_strand_id
1 'polypeptide(L)'
;MTPNEALQEIRTRLSEEQAEKATTEFLYELALDAHEYHGGKLMTVPLIDEVDDGWLEVWYTPGVSSVSRAIRDDNKKSFSHTSRGRTVAVVSDSTRVLGDGDCTPPGGMGVMEGKAMLMKLLGGFDAIPICLDVDRDADRLVDTVNAIAPS
;
A
#
# COMPACT_ATOMS: atom_id res chain seq x y z
N MET A 1 22.02 -3.99 -15.43
CA MET A 1 22.63 -3.02 -14.51
C MET A 1 21.58 -2.67 -13.46
N THR A 2 21.91 -2.73 -12.18
CA THR A 2 21.01 -2.33 -11.09
C THR A 2 20.99 -0.81 -10.93
N PRO A 3 19.97 -0.21 -10.27
CA PRO A 3 19.99 1.22 -9.98
C PRO A 3 21.24 1.64 -9.20
N ASN A 4 21.71 0.80 -8.26
CA ASN A 4 22.92 1.08 -7.48
C ASN A 4 24.18 1.16 -8.35
N GLU A 5 24.32 0.27 -9.33
CA GLU A 5 25.45 0.29 -10.28
C GLU A 5 25.43 1.58 -11.12
N ALA A 6 24.27 1.97 -11.65
CA ALA A 6 24.10 3.19 -12.43
C ALA A 6 24.43 4.45 -11.59
N LEU A 7 23.94 4.51 -10.35
CA LEU A 7 24.23 5.62 -9.44
C LEU A 7 25.72 5.72 -9.10
N GLN A 8 26.41 4.58 -8.92
CA GLN A 8 27.85 4.57 -8.66
C GLN A 8 28.63 5.10 -9.88
N GLU A 9 28.20 4.76 -11.09
CA GLU A 9 28.79 5.25 -12.34
C GLU A 9 28.59 6.77 -12.52
N ILE A 10 27.39 7.28 -12.24
CA ILE A 10 27.09 8.72 -12.27
C ILE A 10 27.99 9.49 -11.30
N ARG A 11 28.09 9.02 -10.05
CA ARG A 11 28.85 9.69 -8.97
C ARG A 11 30.36 9.66 -9.17
N THR A 12 30.88 8.70 -9.95
CA THR A 12 32.33 8.58 -10.21
C THR A 12 32.79 9.37 -11.43
N ARG A 13 31.89 9.71 -12.36
CA ARG A 13 32.23 10.36 -13.63
C ARG A 13 32.00 11.87 -13.67
N LEU A 14 31.17 12.38 -12.76
CA LEU A 14 30.73 13.78 -12.77
C LEU A 14 31.29 14.53 -11.56
N SER A 15 31.30 15.87 -11.63
CA SER A 15 31.52 16.68 -10.43
C SER A 15 30.36 16.47 -9.44
N GLU A 16 30.56 16.84 -8.17
CA GLU A 16 29.55 16.64 -7.12
C GLU A 16 28.18 17.27 -7.47
N GLU A 17 28.18 18.53 -7.90
CA GLU A 17 26.96 19.25 -8.32
C GLU A 17 26.29 18.59 -9.54
N GLN A 18 27.08 18.16 -10.53
CA GLN A 18 26.57 17.47 -11.72
C GLN A 18 26.01 16.08 -11.37
N ALA A 19 26.67 15.37 -10.46
CA ALA A 19 26.27 14.04 -10.01
C ALA A 19 24.95 14.10 -9.23
N GLU A 20 24.73 15.11 -8.39
CA GLU A 20 23.48 15.27 -7.64
C GLU A 20 22.29 15.50 -8.59
N LYS A 21 22.44 16.42 -9.55
CA LYS A 21 21.42 16.68 -10.55
C LYS A 21 21.14 15.44 -11.42
N ALA A 22 22.19 14.79 -11.93
CA ALA A 22 22.05 13.60 -12.77
C ALA A 22 21.44 12.41 -12.01
N THR A 23 21.79 12.24 -10.72
CA THR A 23 21.21 11.23 -9.84
C THR A 23 19.71 11.45 -9.68
N THR A 24 19.30 12.68 -9.42
CA THR A 24 17.88 13.02 -9.21
C THR A 24 17.08 12.74 -10.46
N GLU A 25 17.54 13.23 -11.61
CA GLU A 25 16.87 13.02 -12.90
C GLU A 25 16.75 11.54 -13.25
N PHE A 26 17.85 10.79 -13.12
CA PHE A 26 17.86 9.35 -13.36
C PHE A 26 16.85 8.62 -12.48
N LEU A 27 16.77 8.96 -11.20
CA LEU A 27 15.85 8.33 -10.26
C LEU A 27 14.39 8.69 -10.55
N TYR A 28 14.11 9.89 -11.03
CA TYR A 28 12.76 10.31 -11.39
C TYR A 28 12.24 9.54 -12.61
N GLU A 29 13.03 9.50 -13.69
CA GLU A 29 12.67 8.73 -14.89
C GLU A 29 12.53 7.24 -14.58
N LEU A 30 13.51 6.66 -13.87
CA LEU A 30 13.46 5.26 -13.49
C LEU A 30 12.26 4.94 -12.57
N ALA A 31 11.88 5.86 -11.69
CA ALA A 31 10.70 5.67 -10.84
C ALA A 31 9.43 5.61 -11.68
N LEU A 32 9.25 6.48 -12.67
CA LEU A 32 8.09 6.45 -13.58
C LEU A 32 8.05 5.12 -14.35
N ASP A 33 9.16 4.76 -15.01
CA ASP A 33 9.27 3.52 -15.78
C ASP A 33 8.97 2.27 -14.94
N ALA A 34 9.53 2.21 -13.72
CA ALA A 34 9.34 1.06 -12.84
C ALA A 34 7.87 0.93 -12.38
N HIS A 35 7.20 2.05 -12.05
CA HIS A 35 5.80 2.01 -11.64
C HIS A 35 4.88 1.67 -12.82
N GLU A 36 5.17 2.16 -14.03
CA GLU A 36 4.42 1.81 -15.23
C GLU A 36 4.57 0.33 -15.56
N TYR A 37 5.80 -0.20 -15.50
CA TYR A 37 6.09 -1.61 -15.80
C TYR A 37 5.42 -2.58 -14.82
N HIS A 38 5.45 -2.27 -13.51
CA HIS A 38 4.88 -3.15 -12.48
C HIS A 38 3.40 -2.89 -12.17
N GLY A 39 2.84 -1.77 -12.63
CA GLY A 39 1.48 -1.34 -12.27
C GLY A 39 1.38 -0.93 -10.79
N GLY A 40 2.43 -0.33 -10.24
CA GLY A 40 2.58 -0.03 -8.81
C GLY A 40 3.67 -0.87 -8.14
N LYS A 41 3.56 -1.03 -6.83
CA LYS A 41 4.52 -1.72 -5.95
C LYS A 41 3.89 -2.83 -5.11
N LEU A 42 2.57 -2.84 -4.97
CA LEU A 42 1.85 -3.81 -4.16
C LEU A 42 0.98 -4.73 -5.02
N MET A 43 0.83 -5.96 -4.53
CA MET A 43 -0.14 -6.91 -5.05
C MET A 43 -0.81 -7.62 -3.87
N THR A 44 -2.05 -8.04 -4.07
CA THR A 44 -2.74 -8.90 -3.10
C THR A 44 -2.54 -10.35 -3.51
N VAL A 45 -2.10 -11.17 -2.55
CA VAL A 45 -1.93 -12.61 -2.74
C VAL A 45 -2.69 -13.38 -1.65
N PRO A 46 -3.35 -14.50 -1.99
CA PRO A 46 -3.87 -15.41 -0.98
C PRO A 46 -2.75 -15.93 -0.06
N LEU A 47 -3.11 -16.32 1.17
CA LEU A 47 -2.19 -17.01 2.09
C LEU A 47 -2.06 -18.51 1.82
N ILE A 48 -2.83 -19.03 0.86
CA ILE A 48 -3.08 -20.46 0.68
C ILE A 48 -2.66 -20.82 -0.73
N ASP A 49 -1.73 -21.76 -0.85
CA ASP A 49 -1.07 -22.09 -2.11
C ASP A 49 -1.82 -23.19 -2.89
N GLU A 50 -2.57 -24.05 -2.20
CA GLU A 50 -3.33 -25.14 -2.80
C GLU A 50 -4.82 -25.01 -2.46
N VAL A 51 -5.63 -24.93 -3.50
CA VAL A 51 -7.08 -24.79 -3.39
C VAL A 51 -7.71 -25.83 -4.33
N ASP A 52 -8.27 -26.88 -3.74
CA ASP A 52 -9.15 -27.83 -4.43
C ASP A 52 -10.63 -27.48 -4.14
N ASP A 53 -11.54 -28.25 -4.72
CA ASP A 53 -12.98 -28.03 -4.56
C ASP A 53 -13.40 -28.09 -3.08
N GLY A 54 -12.80 -28.99 -2.29
CA GLY A 54 -13.10 -29.11 -0.86
C GLY A 54 -12.66 -27.87 -0.07
N TRP A 55 -11.48 -27.34 -0.36
CA TRP A 55 -11.01 -26.10 0.25
C TRP A 55 -11.84 -24.89 -0.20
N LEU A 56 -12.31 -24.83 -1.45
CA LEU A 56 -13.24 -23.78 -1.89
C LEU A 56 -14.53 -23.80 -1.07
N GLU A 57 -15.08 -24.98 -0.76
CA GLU A 57 -16.26 -25.10 0.09
C GLU A 57 -16.03 -24.61 1.53
N VAL A 58 -14.79 -24.67 2.03
CA VAL A 58 -14.40 -24.18 3.37
C VAL A 58 -14.18 -22.67 3.37
N TRP A 59 -13.30 -22.18 2.49
CA TRP A 59 -12.91 -20.77 2.43
C TRP A 59 -14.00 -19.87 1.86
N TYR A 60 -14.91 -20.46 1.08
CA TYR A 60 -16.06 -19.80 0.52
C TYR A 60 -17.35 -20.53 0.90
N THR A 61 -18.33 -20.56 0.01
CA THR A 61 -19.64 -21.14 0.32
C THR A 61 -19.57 -22.66 0.27
N PRO A 62 -20.15 -23.39 1.25
CA PRO A 62 -20.95 -22.90 2.37
C PRO A 62 -20.18 -22.56 3.66
N GLY A 63 -18.91 -22.96 3.79
CA GLY A 63 -18.12 -22.92 5.02
C GLY A 63 -17.94 -21.52 5.63
N VAL A 64 -17.71 -20.50 4.79
CA VAL A 64 -17.51 -19.10 5.20
C VAL A 64 -18.68 -18.54 6.03
N SER A 65 -19.88 -19.10 5.88
CA SER A 65 -21.06 -18.76 6.70
C SER A 65 -20.82 -18.99 8.21
N SER A 66 -19.99 -19.98 8.57
CA SER A 66 -19.60 -20.21 9.97
C SER A 66 -18.77 -19.04 10.51
N VAL A 67 -17.82 -18.51 9.73
CA VAL A 67 -17.01 -17.35 10.10
C VAL A 67 -17.88 -16.12 10.32
N SER A 68 -18.80 -15.83 9.39
CA SER A 68 -19.74 -14.70 9.52
C SER A 68 -20.62 -14.80 10.76
N ARG A 69 -21.15 -15.99 11.07
CA ARG A 69 -21.95 -16.22 12.29
C ARG A 69 -21.12 -16.06 13.56
N ALA A 70 -19.89 -16.57 13.56
CA ALA A 70 -18.98 -16.42 14.69
C ALA A 70 -18.66 -14.95 14.98
N ILE A 71 -18.41 -14.14 13.95
CA ILE A 71 -18.16 -12.69 14.08
C ILE A 71 -19.43 -11.95 14.51
N ARG A 72 -20.60 -12.31 13.99
CA ARG A 72 -21.89 -11.74 14.42
C ARG A 72 -22.12 -11.95 15.92
N ASP A 73 -21.80 -13.13 16.42
CA ASP A 73 -22.04 -13.49 17.83
C ASP A 73 -20.94 -12.94 18.76
N ASP A 74 -19.73 -12.69 18.24
CA ASP A 74 -18.64 -11.99 18.93
C ASP A 74 -17.74 -11.23 17.93
N ASN A 75 -17.94 -9.90 17.85
CA ASN A 75 -17.23 -9.04 16.91
C ASN A 75 -15.70 -9.10 17.08
N LYS A 76 -15.16 -9.45 18.26
CA LYS A 76 -13.70 -9.54 18.45
C LYS A 76 -13.08 -10.66 17.64
N LYS A 77 -13.86 -11.67 17.25
CA LYS A 77 -13.38 -12.77 16.40
C LYS A 77 -12.96 -12.31 15.01
N SER A 78 -13.34 -11.12 14.56
CA SER A 78 -12.81 -10.57 13.30
C SER A 78 -11.28 -10.49 13.32
N PHE A 79 -10.67 -10.22 14.48
CA PHE A 79 -9.21 -10.12 14.60
C PHE A 79 -8.49 -11.47 14.44
N SER A 80 -9.17 -12.58 14.76
CA SER A 80 -8.62 -13.94 14.68
C SER A 80 -9.10 -14.74 13.47
N HIS A 81 -10.20 -14.32 12.82
CA HIS A 81 -10.81 -15.05 11.70
C HIS A 81 -10.68 -14.32 10.36
N THR A 82 -10.10 -13.12 10.34
CA THR A 82 -9.81 -12.37 9.11
C THR A 82 -8.41 -11.76 9.17
N SER A 83 -8.00 -11.08 8.10
CA SER A 83 -6.74 -10.32 8.06
C SER A 83 -6.75 -9.06 8.93
N ARG A 84 -7.88 -8.66 9.53
CA ARG A 84 -8.02 -7.42 10.32
C ARG A 84 -6.95 -7.26 11.41
N GLY A 85 -6.51 -8.35 12.04
CA GLY A 85 -5.48 -8.30 13.08
C GLY A 85 -4.07 -7.97 12.60
N ARG A 86 -3.81 -8.03 11.27
CA ARG A 86 -2.48 -7.82 10.69
C ARG A 86 -2.46 -6.80 9.54
N THR A 87 -3.59 -6.17 9.21
CA THR A 87 -3.71 -5.22 8.10
C THR A 87 -3.83 -3.80 8.64
N VAL A 88 -3.07 -2.86 8.06
CA VAL A 88 -3.10 -1.43 8.39
C VAL A 88 -3.54 -0.61 7.17
N ALA A 89 -4.50 0.30 7.35
CA ALA A 89 -4.81 1.29 6.32
C ALA A 89 -3.83 2.47 6.39
N VAL A 90 -3.15 2.77 5.27
CA VAL A 90 -2.31 3.97 5.12
C VAL A 90 -3.17 5.05 4.47
N VAL A 91 -3.84 5.84 5.32
CA VAL A 91 -4.83 6.84 4.89
C VAL A 91 -4.19 8.21 4.66
N SER A 92 -4.59 8.89 3.59
CA SER A 92 -4.17 10.26 3.25
C SER A 92 -5.26 10.99 2.46
N ASP A 93 -5.38 12.31 2.60
CA ASP A 93 -6.16 13.18 1.71
C ASP A 93 -5.30 13.83 0.61
N SER A 94 -3.98 13.57 0.65
CA SER A 94 -2.97 14.02 -0.32
C SER A 94 -2.78 15.55 -0.39
N THR A 95 -3.22 16.28 0.64
CA THR A 95 -3.05 17.74 0.73
C THR A 95 -1.62 18.17 1.09
N ARG A 96 -0.78 17.24 1.56
CA ARG A 96 0.64 17.46 1.85
C ARG A 96 1.48 16.20 1.62
N VAL A 97 1.82 15.95 0.36
CA VAL A 97 2.67 14.84 -0.07
C VAL A 97 4.12 15.33 -0.15
N LEU A 98 4.97 14.85 0.77
CA LEU A 98 6.40 15.19 0.83
C LEU A 98 6.65 16.72 0.77
N GLY A 99 7.52 17.17 -0.13
CA GLY A 99 7.77 18.58 -0.43
C GLY A 99 6.90 19.14 -1.55
N ASP A 100 6.10 18.29 -2.21
CA ASP A 100 5.31 18.64 -3.40
C ASP A 100 3.98 19.29 -3.04
N GLY A 101 3.61 19.26 -1.75
CA GLY A 101 2.43 19.93 -1.24
C GLY A 101 1.15 19.19 -1.64
N ASP A 102 0.22 19.90 -2.26
CA ASP A 102 -1.07 19.35 -2.64
C ASP A 102 -0.99 18.68 -4.02
N CYS A 103 -1.16 17.36 -4.04
CA CYS A 103 -1.02 16.57 -5.25
C CYS A 103 -2.35 16.05 -5.80
N THR A 104 -3.49 16.57 -5.35
CA THR A 104 -4.84 15.99 -5.57
C THR A 104 -5.04 14.63 -4.88
N PRO A 105 -6.28 14.16 -4.63
CA PRO A 105 -6.53 12.92 -3.91
C PRO A 105 -5.71 11.72 -4.43
N PRO A 106 -5.72 11.35 -5.73
CA PRO A 106 -4.93 10.21 -6.20
C PRO A 106 -3.41 10.48 -6.23
N GLY A 107 -2.94 11.72 -6.19
CA GLY A 107 -1.51 12.03 -6.31
C GLY A 107 -0.65 11.50 -5.15
N GLY A 108 -1.25 11.23 -3.98
CA GLY A 108 -0.56 10.59 -2.87
C GLY A 108 -0.36 9.08 -3.02
N MET A 109 -0.99 8.42 -4.01
CA MET A 109 -1.02 6.95 -4.11
C MET A 109 0.38 6.34 -4.16
N GLY A 110 1.29 6.91 -4.96
CA GLY A 110 2.68 6.45 -5.01
C GLY A 110 3.37 6.48 -3.64
N VAL A 111 3.17 7.54 -2.86
CA VAL A 111 3.77 7.64 -1.52
C VAL A 111 3.11 6.70 -0.53
N MET A 112 1.78 6.59 -0.53
CA MET A 112 1.06 5.71 0.40
C MET A 112 1.36 4.23 0.12
N GLU A 113 1.45 3.85 -1.16
CA GLU A 113 1.83 2.51 -1.56
C GLU A 113 3.28 2.19 -1.13
N GLY A 114 4.20 3.18 -1.24
CA GLY A 114 5.56 3.04 -0.75
C GLY A 114 5.63 2.81 0.76
N LYS A 115 4.83 3.54 1.54
CA LYS A 115 4.71 3.33 2.99
C LYS A 115 4.16 1.94 3.31
N ALA A 116 3.12 1.51 2.60
CA ALA A 116 2.54 0.18 2.79
C ALA A 116 3.55 -0.94 2.43
N MET A 117 4.33 -0.78 1.36
CA MET A 117 5.44 -1.68 1.03
C MET A 117 6.47 -1.76 2.15
N LEU A 118 6.87 -0.62 2.73
CA LEU A 118 7.80 -0.59 3.86
C LEU A 118 7.22 -1.26 5.12
N MET A 119 5.94 -1.07 5.41
CA MET A 119 5.27 -1.76 6.52
C MET A 119 5.36 -3.29 6.35
N LYS A 120 5.19 -3.79 5.13
CA LYS A 120 5.34 -5.21 4.84
C LYS A 120 6.78 -5.70 4.97
N LEU A 121 7.71 -5.01 4.31
CA LEU A 121 9.13 -5.43 4.25
C LEU A 121 9.85 -5.32 5.59
N LEU A 122 9.54 -4.30 6.38
CA LEU A 122 10.25 -4.00 7.64
C LEU A 122 9.46 -4.41 8.87
N GLY A 123 8.13 -4.35 8.82
CA GLY A 123 7.25 -4.62 9.96
C GLY A 123 6.55 -5.99 9.92
N GLY A 124 6.48 -6.65 8.75
CA GLY A 124 5.83 -7.95 8.60
C GLY A 124 4.29 -7.91 8.59
N PHE A 125 3.67 -6.72 8.69
CA PHE A 125 2.21 -6.53 8.62
C PHE A 125 1.78 -6.18 7.21
N ASP A 126 0.54 -6.47 6.83
CA ASP A 126 0.00 -6.00 5.55
C ASP A 126 -0.46 -4.56 5.68
N ALA A 127 -0.43 -3.84 4.56
CA ALA A 127 -0.90 -2.47 4.53
C ALA A 127 -1.58 -2.15 3.20
N ILE A 128 -2.64 -1.34 3.27
CA ILE A 128 -3.44 -0.93 2.11
C ILE A 128 -3.39 0.60 2.00
N PRO A 129 -2.90 1.17 0.88
CA PRO A 129 -2.95 2.60 0.66
C PRO A 129 -4.38 3.05 0.35
N ILE A 130 -4.85 4.10 1.04
CA ILE A 130 -6.19 4.67 0.83
C ILE A 130 -6.05 6.20 0.75
N CYS A 131 -6.07 6.72 -0.46
CA CYS A 131 -6.19 8.16 -0.69
C CYS A 131 -7.66 8.55 -0.82
N LEU A 132 -8.10 9.49 0.00
CA LEU A 132 -9.51 9.88 0.11
C LEU A 132 -9.77 11.24 -0.54
N ASP A 133 -10.84 11.32 -1.33
CA ASP A 133 -11.37 12.58 -1.82
C ASP A 133 -12.50 13.07 -0.90
N VAL A 134 -12.13 13.98 0.00
CA VAL A 134 -13.02 14.48 1.07
C VAL A 134 -13.24 15.99 0.96
N ASP A 135 -12.93 16.60 -0.18
CA ASP A 135 -13.06 18.06 -0.40
C ASP A 135 -12.36 18.90 0.69
N ARG A 136 -11.27 18.36 1.29
CA ARG A 136 -10.52 18.96 2.43
C ARG A 136 -11.36 19.16 3.70
N ASP A 137 -12.45 18.44 3.84
CA ASP A 137 -13.29 18.46 5.02
C ASP A 137 -12.77 17.43 6.04
N ALA A 138 -12.36 17.95 7.20
CA ALA A 138 -11.82 17.13 8.28
C ALA A 138 -12.88 16.19 8.90
N ASP A 139 -14.14 16.63 8.99
CA ASP A 139 -15.21 15.81 9.54
C ASP A 139 -15.51 14.65 8.58
N ARG A 140 -15.54 14.93 7.27
CA ARG A 140 -15.67 13.87 6.25
C ARG A 140 -14.51 12.90 6.26
N LEU A 141 -13.28 13.37 6.49
CA LEU A 141 -12.11 12.50 6.64
C LEU A 141 -12.30 11.55 7.83
N VAL A 142 -12.66 12.10 8.99
CA VAL A 142 -12.87 11.32 10.22
C VAL A 142 -14.02 10.32 10.03
N ASP A 143 -15.14 10.74 9.46
CA ASP A 143 -16.29 9.89 9.22
C ASP A 143 -15.98 8.76 8.23
N THR A 144 -15.22 9.06 7.17
CA THR A 144 -14.80 8.06 6.19
C THR A 144 -13.87 7.03 6.83
N VAL A 145 -12.89 7.47 7.63
CA VAL A 145 -11.98 6.56 8.35
C VAL A 145 -12.75 5.70 9.36
N ASN A 146 -13.69 6.28 10.10
CA ASN A 146 -14.55 5.56 11.03
C ASN A 146 -15.41 4.50 10.31
N ALA A 147 -15.93 4.82 9.13
CA ALA A 147 -16.75 3.91 8.34
C ALA A 147 -15.97 2.67 7.86
N ILE A 148 -14.68 2.83 7.54
CA ILE A 148 -13.82 1.73 7.05
C ILE A 148 -13.08 0.97 8.15
N ALA A 149 -13.08 1.45 9.39
CA ALA A 149 -12.42 0.83 10.55
C ALA A 149 -12.81 -0.64 10.89
N PRO A 150 -13.96 -1.20 10.45
CA PRO A 150 -14.24 -2.63 10.63
C PRO A 150 -13.33 -3.57 9.81
N SER A 151 -12.74 -3.07 8.72
CA SER A 151 -11.79 -3.82 7.88
C SER A 151 -10.40 -3.84 8.49
#